data_AF-A0A1L3FDQ3-F1
#
_entry.id   AF-A0A1L3FDQ3-F1
#
_cell.length_a   1.000
_cell.length_b   1.000
_cell.length_c   1.000
_cell.angle_alpha   90.00
_cell.angle_beta   90.00
_cell.angle_gamma   90.00
#
_symmetry.space_group_name_H-M   'P 1'
#
loop_
_entity.id
_entity.type
_entity.pdbx_description
1 polymer ?
#
loop_
_entity_poly.entity_id
_entity_poly.type
_entity_poly.pdbx_seq_one_letter_code
_entity_poly.pdbx_strand_id
1 'polypeptide(L)'
;MGSEEDETESMAIGFLQSQKVNWAAGYIERGRRFGAMTDEAVRGQWLASMKAMGDDATDKSARDWNNDAEAELTLRKLDPPFAAGNDDVNRFLAASKKRVDELMADPVERERIENSLIEDLKAFGEGTERSN
;
A
#
# COMPACT_ATOMS: atom_id res chain seq x y z
N MET A 1 -2.97 28.99 -13.65
CA MET A 1 -1.70 28.64 -12.97
C MET A 1 -2.00 27.44 -12.08
N GLY A 2 -2.26 26.30 -12.70
CA GLY A 2 -2.79 25.10 -12.03
C GLY A 2 -2.74 23.86 -12.92
N SER A 3 -1.83 23.81 -13.89
CA SER A 3 -1.70 22.69 -14.83
C SER A 3 -0.63 21.69 -14.42
N GLU A 4 0.50 22.14 -13.85
CA GLU A 4 1.60 21.24 -13.45
C GLU A 4 1.32 20.49 -12.14
N GLU A 5 0.63 21.12 -11.17
CA GLU A 5 0.23 20.45 -9.92
C GLU A 5 -0.82 19.36 -10.17
N ASP A 6 -1.82 19.64 -11.02
CA ASP A 6 -2.86 18.68 -11.41
C ASP A 6 -2.28 17.47 -12.18
N GLU A 7 -1.31 17.71 -13.08
CA GLU A 7 -0.62 16.64 -13.81
C GLU A 7 0.24 15.78 -12.88
N THR A 8 0.93 16.40 -11.91
CA THR A 8 1.75 15.70 -10.92
C THR A 8 0.89 14.85 -9.97
N GLU A 9 -0.26 15.38 -9.51
CA GLU A 9 -1.20 14.64 -8.68
C GLU A 9 -1.80 13.44 -9.43
N SER A 10 -2.22 13.64 -10.67
CA SER A 10 -2.73 12.57 -11.52
C SER A 10 -1.70 11.45 -11.73
N MET A 11 -0.45 11.83 -12.00
CA MET A 11 0.66 10.89 -12.15
C MET A 11 0.93 10.11 -10.86
N ALA A 12 0.93 10.78 -9.70
CA ALA A 12 1.11 10.14 -8.41
C ALA A 12 -0.04 9.15 -8.09
N ILE A 13 -1.29 9.52 -8.37
CA ILE A 13 -2.45 8.63 -8.20
C ILE A 13 -2.32 7.41 -9.12
N GLY A 14 -1.98 7.62 -10.39
CA GLY A 14 -1.77 6.53 -11.36
C GLY A 14 -0.68 5.57 -10.92
N PHE A 15 0.45 6.10 -10.43
CA PHE A 15 1.52 5.30 -9.87
C PHE A 15 1.05 4.45 -8.68
N LEU A 16 0.35 5.04 -7.70
CA LEU A 16 -0.16 4.31 -6.54
C LEU A 16 -1.16 3.21 -6.92
N GLN A 17 -2.02 3.47 -7.91
CA GLN A 17 -2.94 2.46 -8.44
C GLN A 17 -2.19 1.32 -9.12
N SER A 18 -1.13 1.62 -9.89
CA SER A 18 -0.29 0.60 -10.52
C SER A 18 0.38 -0.31 -9.48
N GLN A 19 0.85 0.25 -8.36
CA GLN A 19 1.44 -0.52 -7.26
C GLN A 19 0.41 -1.49 -6.65
N LYS A 20 -0.84 -1.04 -6.45
CA LYS A 20 -1.92 -1.92 -5.98
C LYS A 20 -2.19 -3.07 -6.95
N VAL A 21 -2.22 -2.80 -8.25
CA VAL A 21 -2.39 -3.83 -9.29
C VAL A 21 -1.22 -4.81 -9.27
N ASN A 22 0.03 -4.32 -9.18
CA ASN A 22 1.23 -5.16 -9.10
C ASN A 22 1.22 -6.06 -7.86
N TRP A 23 0.76 -5.55 -6.71
CA TRP A 23 0.62 -6.37 -5.51
C TRP A 23 -0.43 -7.46 -5.65
N ALA A 24 -1.60 -7.16 -6.23
CA ALA A 24 -2.62 -8.16 -6.51
C ALA A 24 -2.13 -9.22 -7.50
N ALA A 25 -1.42 -8.81 -8.56
CA ALA A 25 -0.80 -9.72 -9.51
C ALA A 25 0.22 -10.63 -8.82
N GLY A 26 1.12 -10.07 -8.01
CA GLY A 26 2.09 -10.85 -7.24
C GLY A 26 1.43 -11.81 -6.25
N TYR A 27 0.30 -11.43 -5.63
CA TYR A 27 -0.47 -12.33 -4.77
C TYR A 27 -1.06 -13.52 -5.54
N ILE A 28 -1.57 -13.28 -6.75
CA ILE A 28 -2.09 -14.33 -7.64
C ILE A 28 -0.95 -15.26 -8.06
N GLU A 29 0.19 -14.71 -8.49
CA GLU A 29 1.37 -15.48 -8.91
C GLU A 29 1.93 -16.36 -7.79
N ARG A 30 1.89 -15.88 -6.53
CA ARG A 30 2.26 -16.68 -5.35
C ARG A 30 1.25 -17.78 -5.00
N GLY A 31 0.14 -17.90 -5.73
CA GLY A 31 -0.82 -19.00 -5.62
C GLY A 31 -2.00 -18.73 -4.70
N ARG A 32 -2.34 -17.47 -4.44
CA ARG A 32 -3.52 -17.06 -3.65
C ARG A 32 -3.66 -17.83 -2.32
N ARG A 33 -2.77 -17.54 -1.36
CA ARG A 33 -2.75 -18.19 -0.03
C ARG A 33 -4.12 -18.31 0.64
N PHE A 34 -5.01 -17.35 0.44
CA PHE A 34 -6.34 -17.31 1.07
C PHE A 34 -7.46 -17.81 0.17
N GLY A 35 -7.16 -18.31 -1.03
CA GLY A 35 -8.15 -18.70 -2.03
C GLY A 35 -9.14 -19.78 -1.56
N ALA A 36 -8.76 -20.61 -0.60
CA ALA A 36 -9.61 -21.67 -0.04
C ALA A 36 -10.37 -21.26 1.25
N MET A 37 -10.09 -20.06 1.80
CA MET A 37 -10.73 -19.58 3.03
C MET A 37 -12.13 -19.02 2.76
N THR A 38 -13.02 -19.04 3.75
CA THR A 38 -14.32 -18.36 3.67
C THR A 38 -14.14 -16.84 3.74
N ASP A 39 -15.15 -16.09 3.30
CA ASP A 39 -15.11 -14.62 3.31
C ASP A 39 -14.88 -14.07 4.73
N GLU A 40 -15.54 -14.64 5.73
CA GLU A 40 -15.36 -14.29 7.15
C GLU A 40 -13.93 -14.56 7.62
N ALA A 41 -13.32 -15.66 7.16
CA ALA A 41 -11.96 -16.01 7.54
C ALA A 41 -10.93 -15.07 6.90
N VAL A 42 -11.14 -14.64 5.65
CA VAL A 42 -10.29 -13.62 5.01
C VAL A 42 -10.45 -12.26 5.69
N ARG A 43 -11.67 -11.84 6.03
CA ARG A 43 -11.92 -10.62 6.83
C ARG A 43 -11.25 -10.68 8.19
N GLY A 44 -11.30 -11.83 8.86
CA GLY A 44 -10.61 -12.07 10.13
C GLY A 44 -9.10 -11.95 10.00
N GLN A 45 -8.51 -12.48 8.92
CA GLN A 45 -7.08 -12.35 8.64
C GLN A 45 -6.68 -10.90 8.38
N TRP A 46 -7.51 -10.14 7.66
CA TRP A 46 -7.30 -8.72 7.46
C TRP A 46 -7.29 -7.95 8.79
N LEU A 47 -8.26 -8.19 9.67
CA LEU A 47 -8.30 -7.55 10.99
C LEU A 47 -7.12 -7.93 11.88
N ALA A 48 -6.75 -9.21 11.92
CA ALA A 48 -5.64 -9.69 12.73
C ALA A 48 -4.29 -9.10 12.28
N SER A 49 -4.07 -9.03 10.96
CA SER A 49 -2.86 -8.42 10.40
C SER A 49 -2.83 -6.90 10.58
N MET A 50 -3.98 -6.22 10.45
CA MET A 50 -4.09 -4.79 10.72
C MET A 50 -3.78 -4.47 12.19
N LYS A 51 -4.29 -5.28 13.11
CA LYS A 51 -3.94 -5.18 14.53
C LYS A 51 -2.43 -5.32 14.77
N ALA A 52 -1.80 -6.33 14.14
CA ALA A 52 -0.35 -6.54 14.26
C ALA A 52 0.43 -5.33 13.71
N MET A 53 0.01 -4.75 12.58
CA MET A 53 0.59 -3.51 12.05
C MET A 53 0.38 -2.31 12.99
N GLY A 54 -0.77 -2.23 13.67
CA GLY A 54 -1.04 -1.20 14.67
C GLY A 54 -0.23 -1.37 15.95
N ASP A 55 0.18 -2.59 16.29
CA ASP A 55 1.05 -2.90 17.43
C ASP A 55 2.54 -2.70 17.08
N ASP A 56 2.96 -3.03 15.86
CA ASP A 56 4.29 -2.75 15.29
C ASP A 56 4.20 -2.36 13.79
N ALA A 57 4.33 -1.07 13.51
CA ALA A 57 4.27 -0.55 12.14
C ALA A 57 5.49 -0.93 11.28
N THR A 58 6.54 -1.51 11.87
CA THR A 58 7.74 -1.96 11.16
C THR A 58 7.70 -3.45 10.81
N ASP A 59 6.71 -4.19 11.32
CA ASP A 59 6.54 -5.62 11.02
C ASP A 59 6.14 -5.81 9.55
N LYS A 60 7.16 -6.13 8.73
CA LYS A 60 6.97 -6.42 7.31
C LYS A 60 6.08 -7.64 7.10
N SER A 61 6.16 -8.66 7.96
CA SER A 61 5.32 -9.84 7.82
C SER A 61 3.86 -9.48 8.00
N ALA A 62 3.52 -8.73 9.06
CA ALA A 62 2.16 -8.25 9.28
C ALA A 62 1.62 -7.47 8.07
N ARG A 63 2.44 -6.61 7.47
CA ARG A 63 2.10 -5.88 6.24
C ARG A 63 1.87 -6.81 5.03
N ASP A 64 2.75 -7.78 4.82
CA ASP A 64 2.60 -8.74 3.71
C ASP A 64 1.31 -9.57 3.87
N TRP A 65 1.00 -10.02 5.10
CA TRP A 65 -0.25 -10.72 5.41
C TRP A 65 -1.49 -9.84 5.19
N ASN A 66 -1.41 -8.55 5.54
CA ASN A 66 -2.51 -7.62 5.33
C ASN A 66 -2.75 -7.35 3.84
N ASN A 67 -1.68 -7.10 3.07
CA ASN A 67 -1.74 -6.88 1.64
C ASN A 67 -2.33 -8.09 0.90
N ASP A 68 -1.92 -9.32 1.25
CA ASP A 68 -2.47 -10.54 0.67
C ASP A 68 -3.97 -10.70 0.99
N ALA A 69 -4.39 -10.31 2.21
CA ALA A 69 -5.78 -10.39 2.64
C ALA A 69 -6.65 -9.35 1.92
N GLU A 70 -6.16 -8.11 1.79
CA GLU A 70 -6.81 -7.04 1.04
C GLU A 70 -6.92 -7.38 -0.45
N ALA A 71 -5.88 -7.97 -1.04
CA ALA A 71 -5.90 -8.45 -2.42
C ALA A 71 -6.97 -9.54 -2.63
N GLU A 72 -7.06 -10.52 -1.71
CA GLU A 72 -8.10 -11.55 -1.79
C GLU A 72 -9.51 -10.98 -1.64
N LEU A 73 -9.74 -10.05 -0.71
CA LEU A 73 -11.04 -9.37 -0.56
C LEU A 73 -11.42 -8.60 -1.83
N THR A 74 -10.46 -7.89 -2.42
CA THR A 74 -10.64 -7.18 -3.68
C THR A 74 -11.02 -8.13 -4.82
N LEU A 75 -10.34 -9.27 -4.95
CA LEU A 75 -10.65 -10.30 -5.96
C LEU A 75 -12.06 -10.90 -5.77
N ARG A 76 -12.53 -10.98 -4.52
CA ARG A 76 -13.89 -11.41 -4.18
C ARG A 76 -14.95 -10.31 -4.29
N LYS A 77 -14.55 -9.09 -4.66
CA LYS A 77 -15.41 -7.88 -4.68
C LYS A 77 -16.02 -7.58 -3.32
N LEU A 78 -15.24 -7.78 -2.27
CA LEU A 78 -15.61 -7.48 -0.89
C LEU A 78 -14.76 -6.32 -0.38
N ASP A 79 -15.42 -5.42 0.36
CA ASP A 79 -14.69 -4.35 1.04
C ASP A 79 -13.96 -4.89 2.28
N PRO A 80 -12.73 -4.40 2.54
CA PRO A 80 -12.09 -4.61 3.82
C PRO A 80 -12.96 -4.08 4.98
N PRO A 81 -12.95 -4.75 6.14
CA PRO A 81 -13.77 -4.37 7.29
C PRO A 81 -13.19 -3.16 8.05
N PHE A 82 -12.98 -2.04 7.35
CA PHE A 82 -12.35 -0.83 7.88
C PHE A 82 -13.03 -0.31 9.15
N ALA A 83 -14.35 -0.38 9.22
CA ALA A 83 -15.09 0.06 10.41
C ALA A 83 -14.72 -0.75 11.66
N ALA A 84 -14.49 -2.05 11.53
CA ALA A 84 -14.10 -2.91 12.64
C ALA A 84 -12.62 -2.80 12.99
N GLY A 85 -11.77 -2.42 12.05
CA GLY A 85 -10.32 -2.22 12.24
C GLY A 85 -9.91 -0.76 12.45
N ASN A 86 -10.86 0.17 12.59
CA ASN A 86 -10.59 1.62 12.53
C ASN A 86 -9.54 2.07 13.56
N ASP A 87 -9.63 1.57 14.79
CA ASP A 87 -8.67 1.91 15.83
C ASP A 87 -7.25 1.44 15.46
N ASP A 88 -7.12 0.23 14.92
CA ASP A 88 -5.83 -0.33 14.49
C ASP A 88 -5.25 0.40 13.28
N VAL A 89 -6.11 0.75 12.31
CA VAL A 89 -5.74 1.61 11.17
C VAL A 89 -5.20 2.95 11.67
N ASN A 90 -5.90 3.60 12.60
CA ASN A 90 -5.46 4.89 13.14
C ASN A 90 -4.14 4.77 13.91
N ARG A 91 -3.94 3.69 14.67
CA ARG A 91 -2.65 3.42 15.35
C ARG A 91 -1.52 3.22 14.35
N PHE A 92 -1.75 2.42 13.30
CA PHE A 92 -0.77 2.20 12.24
C PHE A 92 -0.44 3.49 11.49
N LEU A 93 -1.44 4.32 11.15
CA LEU A 93 -1.25 5.60 10.49
C LEU A 93 -0.44 6.58 11.35
N ALA A 94 -0.75 6.66 12.65
CA ALA A 94 -0.01 7.53 13.58
C ALA A 94 1.46 7.09 13.72
N ALA A 95 1.71 5.79 13.85
CA ALA A 95 3.07 5.24 13.92
C ALA A 95 3.84 5.44 12.62
N SER A 96 3.20 5.19 11.48
CA SER A 96 3.78 5.41 10.15
C SER A 96 4.11 6.88 9.92
N LYS A 97 3.20 7.79 10.29
CA LYS A 97 3.43 9.23 10.20
C LYS A 97 4.64 9.65 11.03
N LYS A 98 4.71 9.23 12.29
CA LYS A 98 5.86 9.53 13.16
C LYS A 98 7.17 9.06 12.52
N ARG A 99 7.17 7.85 11.94
CA ARG A 99 8.36 7.30 11.27
C ARG A 99 8.74 8.08 10.02
N VAL A 100 7.77 8.48 9.21
CA VAL A 100 8.02 9.34 8.04
C VAL A 100 8.58 10.67 8.51
N ASP A 101 8.02 11.30 9.54
CA ASP A 101 8.52 12.57 10.06
C ASP A 101 9.98 12.44 10.58
N GLU A 102 10.32 11.33 11.24
CA GLU A 102 11.71 11.02 11.65
C GLU A 102 12.67 10.87 10.46
N LEU A 103 12.25 10.15 9.41
CA LEU A 103 13.05 9.97 8.19
C LEU A 103 13.25 11.28 7.44
N MET A 104 12.20 12.12 7.39
CA MET A 104 12.25 13.41 6.70
C MET A 104 13.02 14.49 7.48
N ALA A 105 13.26 14.27 8.77
CA ALA A 105 14.09 15.15 9.60
C ALA A 105 15.59 14.98 9.34
N ASP A 106 16.02 13.83 8.80
CA ASP A 106 17.39 13.61 8.33
C ASP A 106 17.53 14.08 6.88
N PRO A 107 18.31 15.16 6.61
CA PRO A 107 18.44 15.70 5.25
C PRO A 107 19.00 14.70 4.23
N VAL A 108 19.89 13.79 4.66
CA VAL A 108 20.53 12.83 3.76
C VAL A 108 19.56 11.71 3.40
N GLU A 109 18.86 11.16 4.38
CA GLU A 109 17.83 10.14 4.13
C GLU A 109 16.65 10.72 3.35
N ARG A 110 16.26 11.96 3.64
CA ARG A 110 15.24 12.67 2.88
C ARG A 110 15.62 12.80 1.41
N GLU A 111 16.82 13.30 1.11
CA GLU A 111 17.29 13.44 -0.28
C GLU A 111 17.34 12.08 -0.99
N ARG A 112 17.79 11.03 -0.28
CA ARG A 112 17.79 9.66 -0.82
C ARG A 112 16.38 9.17 -1.17
N ILE A 113 15.40 9.40 -0.30
CA ILE A 113 14.00 9.00 -0.52
C ILE A 113 13.37 9.82 -1.65
N GLU A 114 13.58 11.14 -1.67
CA GLU A 114 13.08 12.03 -2.72
C GLU A 114 13.62 11.60 -4.10
N ASN A 115 14.93 11.34 -4.21
CA ASN A 115 15.54 10.90 -5.47
C ASN A 115 15.00 9.53 -5.92
N SER A 116 14.87 8.57 -5.00
CA SER A 116 14.30 7.26 -5.31
C SER A 116 12.86 7.37 -5.82
N LEU A 117 12.04 8.21 -5.19
CA LEU A 117 10.64 8.40 -5.60
C LEU A 117 10.55 9.07 -6.98
N ILE A 118 11.42 10.04 -7.27
CA ILE A 118 11.50 10.68 -8.58
C ILE A 118 11.89 9.67 -9.67
N GLU A 119 12.84 8.79 -9.40
CA GLU A 119 13.24 7.73 -10.34
C GLU A 119 12.08 6.76 -10.61
N ASP A 120 11.37 6.31 -9.57
CA ASP A 120 10.23 5.42 -9.71
C ASP A 120 9.09 6.05 -10.52
N LEU A 121 8.78 7.33 -10.27
CA LEU A 121 7.75 8.07 -11.00
C LEU A 121 8.14 8.28 -12.48
N LYS A 122 9.41 8.59 -12.77
CA LYS A 122 9.91 8.69 -14.15
C LYS A 122 9.79 7.36 -14.89
N ALA A 123 10.21 6.27 -14.25
CA ALA A 123 10.11 4.93 -14.83
C ALA A 123 8.65 4.54 -15.12
N PHE A 124 7.72 4.90 -14.23
CA PHE A 124 6.29 4.71 -14.47
C PHE A 124 5.80 5.52 -15.68
N GLY A 125 6.13 6.81 -15.75
CA GLY A 125 5.77 7.69 -16.87
C GLY A 125 6.26 7.15 -18.23
N GLU A 126 7.54 6.81 -18.33
CA GLU A 126 8.13 6.24 -19.55
C GLU A 126 7.50 4.88 -19.93
N GLY A 127 7.13 4.06 -18.95
CA GLY A 127 6.46 2.78 -19.18
C GLY A 127 5.04 2.95 -19.72
N THR A 128 4.33 3.98 -19.23
CA THR A 128 2.99 4.32 -19.73
C THR A 128 3.01 4.94 -21.13
N GLU A 129 4.02 5.75 -21.47
CA GLU A 129 4.18 6.33 -22.80
C GLU A 129 4.51 5.30 -23.89
N ARG A 130 5.21 4.21 -23.56
CA ARG A 130 5.48 3.12 -24.51
C ARG A 130 4.31 2.15 -24.72
N SER A 131 3.29 2.23 -23.87
CA SER A 131 2.13 1.31 -23.87
C SER A 131 0.87 1.92 -24.53
N ASN A 132 0.95 3.18 -24.99
CA ASN A 132 -0.03 3.87 -25.83
C ASN A 132 0.46 3.99 -27.28
#